data_AF-A0A1P8FN75-F1
#
_entry.id   AF-A0A1P8FN75-F1
#
_cell.length_a   1.000
_cell.length_b   1.000
_cell.length_c   1.000
_cell.angle_alpha   90.00
_cell.angle_beta   90.00
_cell.angle_gamma   90.00
#
_symmetry.space_group_name_H-M   'P 1'
#
loop_
_entity.id
_entity.type
_entity.pdbx_description
1 polymer ?
#
loop_
_entity_poly.entity_id
_entity_poly.type
_entity_poly.pdbx_seq_one_letter_code
_entity_poly.pdbx_strand_id
1 'polypeptide(L)'
;MNRFSLFLTAAFAAAPCAVLAQNDPCEILKIEEVNTLTAGNANKARANTTKAGLECSFLDAKQNAVLTVEIRGAKLPKAELDIEAENLQKIYRTSVKPVEIGDGGFWLTSKYELFFRKNKNIVRVVMNSNSDPKTIQARTESVGRLVETRLK
;
A
#
# COMPACT_ATOMS: atom_id res chain seq x y z
N MET A 1 3.01 -70.03 -12.60
CA MET A 1 2.06 -69.16 -13.33
C MET A 1 1.88 -67.88 -12.52
N ASN A 2 2.67 -66.85 -12.82
CA ASN A 2 2.72 -65.59 -12.07
C ASN A 2 1.91 -64.50 -12.77
N ARG A 3 1.04 -63.87 -12.00
CA ARG A 3 0.21 -62.71 -12.32
C ARG A 3 1.07 -61.44 -12.38
N PHE A 4 0.81 -60.51 -13.29
CA PHE A 4 1.09 -59.08 -13.06
C PHE A 4 0.15 -58.20 -13.89
N SER A 5 -0.87 -57.66 -13.22
CA SER A 5 -1.68 -56.53 -13.68
C SER A 5 -0.88 -55.24 -13.47
N LEU A 6 -0.89 -54.32 -14.43
CA LEU A 6 -0.27 -53.00 -14.32
C LEU A 6 -1.35 -51.95 -14.59
N PHE A 7 -2.01 -51.50 -13.53
CA PHE A 7 -2.85 -50.31 -13.52
C PHE A 7 -1.94 -49.10 -13.28
N LEU A 8 -1.86 -48.21 -14.27
CA LEU A 8 -1.09 -46.96 -14.21
C LEU A 8 -2.03 -45.85 -13.70
N THR A 9 -2.00 -45.56 -12.40
CA THR A 9 -2.67 -44.38 -11.80
C THR A 9 -1.76 -43.16 -11.95
N ALA A 10 -2.16 -42.20 -12.79
CA ALA A 10 -1.56 -40.88 -12.88
C ALA A 10 -2.00 -40.03 -11.68
N ALA A 11 -1.07 -39.76 -10.76
CA ALA A 11 -1.27 -38.79 -9.69
C ALA A 11 -1.04 -37.37 -10.24
N PHE A 12 -2.11 -36.60 -10.39
CA PHE A 12 -2.01 -35.15 -10.59
C PHE A 12 -1.57 -34.52 -9.27
N ALA A 13 -0.32 -34.04 -9.24
CA ALA A 13 0.20 -33.21 -8.17
C ALA A 13 -0.55 -31.87 -8.14
N ALA A 14 -1.36 -31.66 -7.11
CA ALA A 14 -1.87 -30.34 -6.76
C ALA A 14 -0.68 -29.52 -6.21
N ALA A 15 -0.14 -28.62 -7.05
CA ALA A 15 0.81 -27.63 -6.58
C ALA A 15 0.06 -26.63 -5.67
N PRO A 16 0.52 -26.38 -4.43
CA PRO A 16 -0.01 -25.28 -3.65
C PRO A 16 0.41 -23.97 -4.34
N CYS A 17 -0.59 -23.18 -4.73
CA CYS A 17 -0.37 -21.79 -5.10
C CYS A 17 0.36 -21.10 -3.95
N ALA A 18 1.65 -20.83 -4.13
CA ALA A 18 2.40 -19.90 -3.31
C ALA A 18 1.78 -18.52 -3.51
N VAL A 19 0.80 -18.18 -2.67
CA VAL A 19 0.42 -16.81 -2.42
C VAL A 19 1.68 -16.14 -1.89
N LEU A 20 2.32 -15.34 -2.74
CA LEU A 20 3.39 -14.44 -2.33
C LEU A 20 2.90 -13.72 -1.08
N ALA A 21 3.64 -13.86 0.02
CA ALA A 21 3.38 -13.16 1.27
C ALA A 21 3.43 -11.65 1.01
N GLN A 22 2.28 -11.08 0.63
CA GLN A 22 2.11 -9.67 0.43
C GLN A 22 2.03 -9.08 1.83
N ASN A 23 2.96 -8.19 2.20
CA ASN A 23 3.00 -7.59 3.53
C ASN A 23 1.62 -7.01 3.84
N ASP A 24 0.97 -7.47 4.91
CA ASP A 24 -0.34 -6.95 5.31
C ASP A 24 -0.15 -5.48 5.73
N PRO A 25 -0.76 -4.50 5.04
CA PRO A 25 -0.61 -3.09 5.35
C PRO A 25 -1.05 -2.74 6.78
N CYS A 26 -1.93 -3.53 7.40
CA CYS A 26 -2.35 -3.31 8.78
C CYS A 26 -1.36 -3.81 9.83
N GLU A 27 -0.44 -4.72 9.47
CA GLU A 27 0.63 -5.16 10.36
C GLU A 27 1.84 -4.21 10.33
N ILE A 28 1.95 -3.40 9.28
CA ILE A 28 3.09 -2.48 9.09
C ILE A 28 3.04 -1.32 10.08
N LEU A 29 1.86 -0.81 10.42
CA LEU A 29 1.71 0.35 11.31
C LEU A 29 0.84 -0.01 12.51
N LYS A 30 1.32 0.34 13.72
CA LYS A 30 0.50 0.22 14.92
C LYS A 30 -0.36 1.47 15.10
N ILE A 31 -1.54 1.30 15.69
CA ILE A 31 -2.50 2.40 15.88
C ILE A 31 -1.91 3.53 16.73
N GLU A 32 -1.11 3.20 17.75
CA GLU A 32 -0.47 4.18 18.64
C GLU A 32 0.50 5.10 17.88
N GLU A 33 1.21 4.53 16.90
CA GLU A 33 2.16 5.28 16.05
C GLU A 33 1.41 6.18 15.08
N VAL A 34 0.31 5.66 14.50
CA VAL A 34 -0.58 6.45 13.64
C VAL A 34 -1.14 7.64 14.42
N ASN A 35 -1.60 7.46 15.66
CA ASN A 35 -2.12 8.57 16.46
C ASN A 35 -1.05 9.62 16.78
N THR A 36 0.19 9.18 17.06
CA THR A 36 1.31 10.07 17.33
C THR A 36 1.70 10.90 16.09
N LEU A 37 1.72 10.30 14.90
CA LEU A 37 2.15 10.95 13.66
C LEU A 37 1.06 11.78 13.00
N THR A 38 -0.19 11.32 13.06
CA THR A 38 -1.32 12.00 12.41
C THR A 38 -1.97 13.05 13.29
N ALA A 39 -1.68 13.04 14.61
CA ALA A 39 -2.45 13.71 15.66
C ALA A 39 -3.95 13.38 15.61
N GLY A 40 -4.29 12.20 15.06
CA GLY A 40 -5.63 11.68 14.98
C GLY A 40 -6.01 10.83 16.20
N ASN A 41 -7.25 10.35 16.19
CA ASN A 41 -7.81 9.46 17.21
C ASN A 41 -8.25 8.14 16.56
N ALA A 42 -7.36 7.52 15.79
CA ALA A 42 -7.61 6.20 15.25
C ALA A 42 -7.74 5.21 16.42
N ASN A 43 -8.80 4.40 16.39
CA ASN A 43 -9.08 3.39 17.40
C ASN A 43 -9.23 1.98 16.80
N LYS A 44 -9.26 1.89 15.48
CA LYS A 44 -9.44 0.64 14.76
C LYS A 44 -8.67 0.66 13.46
N ALA A 45 -7.98 -0.43 13.13
CA ALA A 45 -7.46 -0.69 11.80
C ALA A 45 -8.41 -1.65 11.06
N ARG A 46 -8.62 -1.43 9.76
CA ARG A 46 -9.41 -2.32 8.90
C ARG A 46 -8.62 -2.60 7.63
N ALA A 47 -8.35 -3.88 7.38
CA ALA A 47 -7.84 -4.34 6.10
C ALA A 47 -8.99 -4.40 5.08
N ASN A 48 -8.76 -3.86 3.89
CA ASN A 48 -9.63 -3.92 2.74
C ASN A 48 -8.84 -4.48 1.56
N THR A 49 -9.42 -5.39 0.79
CA THR A 49 -8.82 -5.83 -0.48
C THR A 49 -9.34 -4.93 -1.60
N THR A 50 -8.43 -4.25 -2.29
CA THR A 50 -8.77 -3.45 -3.47
C THR A 50 -8.50 -4.27 -4.73
N LYS A 51 -8.99 -3.80 -5.89
CA LYS A 51 -8.66 -4.42 -7.18
C LYS A 51 -7.16 -4.33 -7.50
N ALA A 52 -6.46 -3.37 -6.88
CA ALA A 52 -5.05 -3.08 -7.12
C ALA A 52 -4.15 -3.76 -6.08
N GLY A 53 -4.61 -4.02 -4.86
CA GLY A 53 -3.78 -4.63 -3.81
C GLY A 53 -4.47 -4.74 -2.47
N LEU A 54 -3.67 -4.61 -1.42
CA LEU A 54 -4.15 -4.60 -0.03
C LEU A 54 -4.14 -3.17 0.48
N GLU A 55 -5.19 -2.78 1.17
CA GLU A 55 -5.33 -1.48 1.80
C GLU A 55 -5.57 -1.66 3.30
N CYS A 56 -4.95 -0.83 4.13
CA CYS A 56 -5.31 -0.67 5.53
C CYS A 56 -5.84 0.73 5.79
N SER A 57 -7.07 0.82 6.29
CA SER A 57 -7.64 2.09 6.77
C SER A 57 -7.62 2.13 8.30
N PHE A 58 -7.00 3.16 8.86
CA PHE A 58 -7.04 3.49 10.28
C PHE A 58 -8.21 4.43 10.53
N LEU A 59 -9.20 3.95 11.27
CA LEU A 59 -10.49 4.59 11.47
C LEU A 59 -10.58 5.25 12.84
N ASP A 60 -11.24 6.40 12.91
CA ASP A 60 -11.64 7.04 14.15
C ASP A 60 -12.88 6.36 14.79
N ALA A 61 -13.31 6.88 15.95
CA ALA A 61 -14.51 6.39 16.65
C ALA A 61 -15.81 6.53 15.83
N LYS A 62 -15.84 7.42 14.83
CA LYS A 62 -16.97 7.62 13.91
C LYS A 62 -16.83 6.80 12.63
N GLN A 63 -15.83 5.92 12.55
CA GLN A 63 -15.48 5.11 11.37
C GLN A 63 -14.99 5.91 10.16
N ASN A 64 -14.53 7.15 10.34
CA ASN A 64 -13.84 7.89 9.28
C ASN A 64 -12.38 7.45 9.20
N ALA A 65 -11.88 7.22 7.99
CA ALA A 65 -10.46 6.95 7.79
C ALA A 65 -9.63 8.21 8.07
N VAL A 66 -8.76 8.12 9.07
CA VAL A 66 -7.76 9.14 9.45
C VAL A 66 -6.50 8.97 8.60
N LEU A 67 -6.12 7.71 8.36
CA LEU A 67 -5.00 7.33 7.55
C LEU A 67 -5.39 6.10 6.72
N THR A 68 -5.04 6.10 5.45
CA THR A 68 -5.16 4.94 4.57
C THR A 68 -3.79 4.65 3.96
N VAL A 69 -3.36 3.39 4.05
CA VAL A 69 -2.14 2.89 3.42
C VAL A 69 -2.52 1.76 2.47
N GLU A 70 -2.26 1.95 1.20
CA GLU A 70 -2.47 0.94 0.16
C GLU A 70 -1.11 0.45 -0.36
N ILE A 71 -1.00 -0.87 -0.51
CA ILE A 71 0.20 -1.55 -0.99
C ILE A 71 -0.22 -2.49 -2.12
N ARG A 72 0.27 -2.20 -3.31
CA ARG A 72 0.05 -3.03 -4.49
C ARG A 72 1.35 -3.58 -5.05
N GLY A 73 1.32 -4.85 -5.43
CA GLY A 73 2.40 -5.44 -6.22
C GLY A 73 2.41 -4.87 -7.63
N ALA A 74 3.59 -4.57 -8.14
CA ALA A 74 3.83 -4.03 -9.48
C ALA A 74 4.85 -4.88 -10.22
N LYS A 75 4.63 -5.11 -11.52
CA LYS A 75 5.56 -5.88 -12.37
C LYS A 75 6.74 -5.01 -12.78
N LEU A 76 6.47 -3.76 -13.09
CA LEU A 76 7.45 -2.75 -13.48
C LEU A 76 7.27 -1.50 -12.61
N PRO A 77 7.61 -1.56 -11.31
CA PRO A 77 7.22 -0.56 -10.31
C PRO A 77 7.64 0.87 -10.66
N LYS A 78 8.81 1.04 -11.29
CA LYS A 78 9.28 2.37 -11.73
C LYS A 78 8.37 2.92 -12.85
N ALA A 79 8.24 2.18 -13.94
CA ALA A 79 7.43 2.61 -15.09
C ALA A 79 5.96 2.79 -14.70
N GLU A 80 5.42 1.90 -13.88
CA GLU A 80 4.04 2.00 -13.38
C GLU A 80 3.84 3.24 -12.49
N LEU A 81 4.81 3.59 -11.64
CA LEU A 81 4.73 4.81 -10.82
C LEU A 81 4.82 6.09 -11.67
N ASP A 82 5.66 6.09 -12.71
CA ASP A 82 5.78 7.22 -13.63
C ASP A 82 4.48 7.43 -14.44
N ILE A 83 3.87 6.33 -14.91
CA ILE A 83 2.56 6.35 -15.58
C ILE A 83 1.45 6.82 -14.63
N GLU A 84 1.46 6.36 -13.38
CA GLU A 84 0.52 6.81 -12.35
C GLU A 84 0.63 8.32 -12.13
N ALA A 85 1.85 8.84 -11.98
CA ALA A 85 2.11 10.26 -11.84
C ALA A 85 1.54 11.06 -13.02
N GLU A 86 1.79 10.61 -14.26
CA GLU A 86 1.29 11.27 -15.48
C GLU A 86 -0.26 11.25 -15.55
N ASN A 87 -0.86 10.12 -15.23
CA ASN A 87 -2.32 9.96 -15.23
C ASN A 87 -2.99 10.85 -14.20
N LEU A 88 -2.47 10.89 -12.97
CA LEU A 88 -3.02 11.72 -11.89
C LEU A 88 -2.87 13.22 -12.19
N GLN A 89 -1.76 13.64 -12.81
CA GLN A 89 -1.62 15.02 -13.30
C GLN A 89 -2.70 15.37 -14.31
N LYS A 90 -3.00 14.48 -15.27
CA LYS A 90 -4.04 14.68 -16.28
C LYS A 90 -5.45 14.73 -15.67
N ILE A 91 -5.78 13.77 -14.81
CA ILE A 91 -7.11 13.63 -14.20
C ILE A 91 -7.43 14.83 -13.31
N TYR A 92 -6.50 15.19 -12.42
CA TYR A 92 -6.72 16.26 -11.45
C TYR A 92 -6.26 17.63 -11.93
N ARG A 93 -5.71 17.73 -13.15
CA ARG A 93 -5.16 18.97 -13.73
C ARG A 93 -4.24 19.69 -12.74
N THR A 94 -3.37 18.93 -12.09
CA THR A 94 -2.49 19.41 -11.01
C THR A 94 -1.07 18.93 -11.23
N SER A 95 -0.13 19.52 -10.50
CA SER A 95 1.25 19.03 -10.47
C SER A 95 1.44 17.99 -9.37
N VAL A 96 2.25 16.99 -9.69
CA VAL A 96 2.89 16.15 -8.68
C VAL A 96 4.24 16.75 -8.34
N LYS A 97 4.67 16.61 -7.09
CA LYS A 97 6.00 17.03 -6.64
C LYS A 97 6.83 15.78 -6.37
N PRO A 98 8.04 15.65 -6.91
CA PRO A 98 8.90 14.52 -6.55
C PRO A 98 9.24 14.57 -5.07
N VAL A 99 9.33 13.40 -4.43
CA VAL A 99 9.77 13.26 -3.03
C VAL A 99 10.79 12.14 -2.89
N GLU A 100 11.71 12.32 -1.96
CA GLU A 100 12.80 11.36 -1.67
C GLU A 100 12.35 10.34 -0.61
N ILE A 101 11.46 9.44 -1.02
CA ILE A 101 10.97 8.31 -0.23
C ILE A 101 11.01 7.05 -1.10
N GLY A 102 11.48 5.94 -0.52
CA GLY A 102 11.65 4.68 -1.24
C GLY A 102 12.67 4.78 -2.39
N ASP A 103 12.43 4.01 -3.44
CA ASP A 103 13.27 4.05 -4.65
C ASP A 103 12.74 5.09 -5.68
N GLY A 104 11.91 6.03 -5.21
CA GLY A 104 11.25 7.06 -6.00
C GLY A 104 9.80 7.23 -5.57
N GLY A 105 9.38 8.48 -5.42
CA GLY A 105 8.02 8.83 -5.03
C GLY A 105 7.60 10.23 -5.48
N PHE A 106 6.30 10.49 -5.40
CA PHE A 106 5.74 11.79 -5.66
C PHE A 106 4.57 12.11 -4.72
N TRP A 107 4.36 13.41 -4.51
CA TRP A 107 3.25 13.99 -3.78
C TRP A 107 2.22 14.56 -4.73
N LEU A 108 0.96 14.13 -4.61
CA LEU A 108 -0.17 14.67 -5.36
C LEU A 108 -0.81 15.82 -4.58
N THR A 109 -0.57 17.04 -5.04
CA THR A 109 -0.94 18.27 -4.30
C THR A 109 -2.44 18.45 -4.10
N SER A 110 -3.28 18.03 -5.07
CA SER A 110 -4.73 18.26 -5.03
C SER A 110 -5.50 17.35 -4.06
N LYS A 111 -4.93 16.19 -3.74
CA LYS A 111 -5.55 15.16 -2.90
C LYS A 111 -4.79 14.85 -1.62
N TYR A 112 -3.62 15.47 -1.45
CA TYR A 112 -2.72 15.24 -0.32
C TYR A 112 -2.32 13.76 -0.18
N GLU A 113 -1.98 13.15 -1.31
CA GLU A 113 -1.61 11.75 -1.38
C GLU A 113 -0.12 11.60 -1.70
N LEU A 114 0.53 10.70 -0.97
CA LEU A 114 1.89 10.31 -1.21
C LEU A 114 1.90 8.98 -1.94
N PHE A 115 2.65 8.91 -3.04
CA PHE A 115 2.93 7.68 -3.74
C PHE A 115 4.44 7.42 -3.73
N PHE A 116 4.86 6.20 -3.48
CA PHE A 116 6.26 5.82 -3.63
C PHE A 116 6.38 4.34 -4.00
N ARG A 117 7.53 3.97 -4.54
CA ARG A 117 7.86 2.56 -4.78
C ARG A 117 8.87 2.07 -3.76
N LYS A 118 8.72 0.81 -3.38
CA LYS A 118 9.72 0.06 -2.61
C LYS A 118 9.76 -1.36 -3.14
N ASN A 119 10.92 -1.81 -3.62
CA ASN A 119 11.07 -3.12 -4.24
C ASN A 119 10.06 -3.33 -5.39
N LYS A 120 9.23 -4.37 -5.31
CA LYS A 120 8.16 -4.69 -6.27
C LYS A 120 6.80 -4.12 -5.88
N ASN A 121 6.75 -3.17 -4.93
CA ASN A 121 5.51 -2.58 -4.44
C ASN A 121 5.42 -1.11 -4.83
N ILE A 122 4.20 -0.68 -5.13
CA ILE A 122 3.80 0.72 -5.13
C ILE A 122 2.93 0.93 -3.90
N VAL A 123 3.26 1.97 -3.15
CA VAL A 123 2.61 2.35 -1.90
C VAL A 123 1.92 3.68 -2.11
N ARG A 124 0.68 3.77 -1.64
CA ARG A 124 -0.09 5.00 -1.57
C ARG A 124 -0.45 5.27 -0.11
N VAL A 125 -0.18 6.48 0.36
CA VAL A 125 -0.49 6.93 1.71
C VAL A 125 -1.38 8.15 1.62
N VAL A 126 -2.55 8.07 2.25
CA VAL A 126 -3.56 9.12 2.26
C VAL A 126 -3.86 9.49 3.70
N MET A 127 -3.69 10.76 4.04
CA MET A 127 -4.06 11.27 5.35
C MET A 127 -5.29 12.16 5.23
N ASN A 128 -6.29 11.88 6.04
CA ASN A 128 -7.49 12.69 6.13
C ASN A 128 -7.44 13.50 7.43
N SER A 129 -7.09 14.77 7.29
CA SER A 129 -6.93 15.68 8.41
C SER A 129 -7.42 17.06 8.02
N ASN A 130 -8.02 17.77 8.99
CA ASN A 130 -8.44 19.15 8.83
C ASN A 130 -7.30 20.16 9.06
N SER A 131 -6.05 19.67 9.14
CA SER A 131 -4.86 20.51 9.32
C SER A 131 -4.55 21.30 8.04
N ASP A 132 -3.64 22.27 8.12
CA ASP A 132 -3.18 22.97 6.93
C ASP A 132 -2.39 22.04 5.98
N PRO A 133 -2.33 22.34 4.67
CA PRO A 133 -1.71 21.47 3.68
C PRO A 133 -0.23 21.12 3.94
N LYS A 134 0.55 22.03 4.54
CA LYS A 134 1.97 21.77 4.83
C LYS A 134 2.11 20.74 5.94
N THR A 135 1.28 20.87 6.98
CA THR A 135 1.22 19.90 8.07
C THR A 135 0.77 18.52 7.58
N ILE A 136 -0.24 18.46 6.71
CA ILE A 136 -0.67 17.19 6.11
C ILE A 136 0.48 16.55 5.33
N GLN A 137 1.15 17.28 4.46
CA GLN A 137 2.27 16.76 3.68
C GLN A 137 3.38 16.20 4.59
N ALA A 138 3.84 17.00 5.57
CA ALA A 138 4.93 16.58 6.47
C ALA A 138 4.58 15.32 7.28
N ARG A 139 3.34 15.21 7.76
CA ARG A 139 2.87 14.04 8.49
C ARG A 139 2.72 12.82 7.58
N THR A 140 2.17 13.00 6.38
CA THR A 140 2.03 11.90 5.40
C THR A 140 3.39 11.38 4.94
N GLU A 141 4.37 12.26 4.73
CA GLU A 141 5.75 11.86 4.44
C GLU A 141 6.40 11.12 5.60
N SER A 142 6.17 11.57 6.85
CA SER A 142 6.67 10.88 8.04
C SER A 142 6.11 9.47 8.17
N VAL A 143 4.80 9.30 7.94
CA VAL A 143 4.16 7.99 7.87
C VAL A 143 4.70 7.17 6.70
N GLY A 144 4.88 7.78 5.53
CA GLY A 144 5.44 7.13 4.35
C GLY A 144 6.83 6.55 4.60
N ARG A 145 7.72 7.30 5.25
CA ARG A 145 9.06 6.82 5.64
C ARG A 145 9.00 5.67 6.64
N LEU A 146 8.05 5.70 7.57
CA LEU A 146 7.85 4.60 8.52
C LEU A 146 7.39 3.33 7.81
N VAL A 147 6.43 3.46 6.87
CA VAL A 147 5.97 2.35 6.01
C VAL A 147 7.13 1.83 5.16
N GLU A 148 7.90 2.71 4.53
CA GLU A 148 9.06 2.36 3.71
C GLU A 148 10.11 1.55 4.49
N THR A 149 10.40 1.95 5.73
CA THR A 149 11.39 1.28 6.59
C THR A 149 10.96 -0.15 6.96
N ARG A 150 9.65 -0.41 6.99
CA ARG A 150 9.07 -1.69 7.41
C ARG A 150 8.71 -2.60 6.24
N LEU A 151 8.58 -2.03 5.05
CA LEU A 151 8.43 -2.77 3.81
C LEU A 151 9.77 -3.42 3.43
N LYS A 152 9.83 -4.74 3.60
CA LYS A 152 10.98 -5.57 3.21
C LYS A 152 11.12 -5.74 1.71
#